data_AF-A0A015IFD8-F1
#
_entry.id   AF-A0A015IFD8-F1
#
_cell.length_a   1.000
_cell.length_b   1.000
_cell.length_c   1.000
_cell.angle_alpha   90.00
_cell.angle_beta   90.00
_cell.angle_gamma   90.00
#
_symmetry.space_group_name_H-M   'P 1'
#
loop_
_entity.id
_entity.type
_entity.pdbx_description
1 polymer ?
#
loop_
_entity_poly.entity_id
_entity_poly.type
_entity_poly.pdbx_seq_one_letter_code
_entity_poly.pdbx_strand_id
1 'polypeptide(L)'
;MSDLYDITEVIMASDELAAEDTMPSRKRYKFSNDYYESPRISTPPLRHHNINRISDSYNFRKSTNQQSSYRVRLEESFPEVSAIFKYEKDTRLEVMEWLSRNNDNNKNVIYINSESITAEKLYDLCDKHIWLSSDHINAYLSYLNSKFHRVFSLTTFFYTRLTEIGGYKYSSIEHWTKRIEIFQKDIIFIPININESHWILAAIFMKEQFRIAILDSLGMITTEGAVNIGGNLIRWLNDEYFHKIRLCKGDACVKYKVRNEEFGSNVGKSKIIGEINLNGQVDFALDIMFRNGDPPQVDGSSCGVFVCMFARLMAENIERDIIMKIAKFREASIKFRKVIYTDLWEYAKENKQVDIKFEVKYDEYK
;
A
#
# COMPACT_ATOMS: atom_id res chain seq x y z
N MET A 1 -69.61 -15.00 21.58
CA MET A 1 -70.14 -15.64 20.36
C MET A 1 -69.76 -14.71 19.21
N SER A 2 -68.83 -15.07 18.31
CA SER A 2 -68.83 -16.25 17.42
C SER A 2 -69.91 -16.09 16.33
N ASP A 3 -69.64 -16.16 15.02
CA ASP A 3 -68.43 -16.54 14.29
C ASP A 3 -68.35 -15.87 12.89
N LEU A 4 -67.18 -16.05 12.25
CA LEU A 4 -66.90 -16.12 10.80
C LEU A 4 -67.90 -15.53 9.80
N TYR A 5 -67.39 -14.71 8.87
CA TYR A 5 -67.38 -15.07 7.44
C TYR A 5 -66.08 -14.61 6.76
N ASP A 6 -65.69 -15.36 5.74
CA ASP A 6 -64.48 -15.22 4.91
C ASP A 6 -64.63 -14.12 3.84
N ILE A 7 -63.55 -13.78 3.12
CA ILE A 7 -63.46 -13.38 1.69
C ILE A 7 -62.09 -12.75 1.40
N THR A 8 -61.41 -13.32 0.41
CA THR A 8 -60.19 -12.81 -0.24
C THR A 8 -60.44 -11.54 -1.07
N GLU A 9 -59.75 -10.43 -0.76
CA GLU A 9 -59.69 -9.26 -1.67
C GLU A 9 -58.44 -8.37 -1.44
N VAL A 10 -57.28 -8.78 -1.97
CA VAL A 10 -56.09 -7.89 -2.15
C VAL A 10 -55.36 -8.23 -3.47
N ILE A 11 -56.09 -8.33 -4.58
CA ILE A 11 -55.53 -8.32 -5.95
C ILE A 11 -56.53 -7.61 -6.87
N MET A 12 -56.04 -6.88 -7.89
CA MET A 12 -56.74 -6.33 -9.07
C MET A 12 -57.43 -4.95 -8.96
N ALA A 13 -56.62 -3.89 -9.11
CA ALA A 13 -56.83 -2.74 -10.01
C ALA A 13 -55.58 -1.85 -9.89
N SER A 14 -54.58 -1.88 -10.79
CA SER A 14 -54.58 -1.75 -12.26
C SER A 14 -55.06 -0.38 -12.76
N ASP A 15 -54.33 0.12 -13.77
CA ASP A 15 -54.62 1.30 -14.61
C ASP A 15 -54.44 2.67 -13.88
N GLU A 16 -53.88 3.73 -14.47
CA GLU A 16 -53.16 3.98 -15.73
C GLU A 16 -52.07 5.04 -15.41
N LEU A 17 -51.00 5.33 -16.16
CA LEU A 17 -50.58 5.06 -17.55
C LEU A 17 -49.05 4.77 -17.60
N ALA A 18 -48.50 4.42 -18.77
CA ALA A 18 -47.05 4.38 -19.02
C ALA A 18 -46.57 5.59 -19.83
N ALA A 19 -45.40 6.15 -19.50
CA ALA A 19 -44.67 7.09 -20.35
C ALA A 19 -43.14 7.04 -20.08
N GLU A 20 -42.41 6.54 -21.08
CA GLU A 20 -40.99 6.77 -21.40
C GLU A 20 -40.06 7.36 -20.31
N ASP A 21 -39.33 6.48 -19.61
CA ASP A 21 -38.02 6.87 -19.04
C ASP A 21 -36.91 6.31 -19.94
N THR A 22 -36.43 7.16 -20.85
CA THR A 22 -35.40 6.78 -21.82
C THR A 22 -34.05 6.63 -21.13
N MET A 23 -33.38 5.48 -21.34
CA MET A 23 -32.00 5.32 -20.87
C MET A 23 -31.14 6.48 -21.39
N PRO A 24 -30.39 7.19 -20.52
CA PRO A 24 -29.43 8.19 -20.96
C PRO A 24 -28.38 7.49 -21.81
N SER A 25 -28.47 7.73 -23.12
CA SER A 25 -27.66 7.06 -24.13
C SER A 25 -26.18 7.19 -23.82
N ARG A 26 -25.44 6.07 -23.97
CA ARG A 26 -23.97 6.06 -23.93
C ARG A 26 -23.45 7.18 -24.84
N LYS A 27 -22.97 8.29 -24.26
CA LYS A 27 -22.21 9.31 -25.00
C LYS A 27 -20.91 8.67 -25.45
N ARG A 28 -20.91 8.13 -26.67
CA ARG A 28 -19.71 7.88 -27.45
C ARG A 28 -18.98 9.21 -27.57
N TYR A 29 -17.93 9.40 -26.77
CA TYR A 29 -16.94 10.41 -27.08
C TYR A 29 -16.29 10.01 -28.41
N LYS A 30 -16.74 10.65 -29.49
CA LYS A 30 -15.96 10.71 -30.73
C LYS A 30 -14.72 11.53 -30.39
N PHE A 31 -13.57 10.88 -30.27
CA PHE A 31 -12.30 11.59 -30.44
C PHE A 31 -12.27 12.12 -31.87
N SER A 32 -12.35 13.44 -32.05
CA SER A 32 -11.96 14.05 -33.31
C SER A 32 -10.43 14.05 -33.40
N ASN A 33 -9.91 13.56 -34.51
CA ASN A 33 -8.47 13.62 -34.81
C ASN A 33 -8.12 15.03 -35.30
N ASP A 34 -8.19 16.01 -34.42
CA ASP A 34 -7.75 17.38 -34.70
C ASP A 34 -6.33 17.56 -34.18
N TYR A 35 -5.36 17.38 -35.09
CA TYR A 35 -3.95 17.66 -34.86
C TYR A 35 -3.74 19.16 -34.53
N TYR A 36 -3.62 19.49 -33.25
CA TYR A 36 -3.02 20.75 -32.83
C TYR A 36 -1.49 20.64 -32.86
N GLU A 37 -0.88 20.99 -33.99
CA GLU A 37 0.54 21.30 -34.03
C GLU A 37 0.82 22.49 -33.09
N SER A 38 1.66 22.27 -32.07
CA SER A 38 2.25 23.35 -31.27
C SER A 38 3.70 23.61 -31.72
N PRO A 39 4.21 24.85 -31.62
CA PRO A 39 5.35 25.27 -32.43
C PRO A 39 6.67 24.60 -32.04
N ARG A 40 7.47 24.24 -33.06
CA ARG A 40 8.84 23.73 -32.86
C ARG A 40 9.74 24.85 -32.34
N ILE A 41 10.04 24.84 -31.05
CA ILE A 41 11.15 25.63 -30.49
C ILE A 41 12.44 24.85 -30.68
N SER A 42 13.32 25.38 -31.53
CA SER A 42 14.63 24.81 -31.83
C SER A 42 15.63 25.09 -30.71
N THR A 43 16.12 24.04 -30.05
CA THR A 43 17.24 24.13 -29.10
C THR A 43 18.58 24.16 -29.86
N PRO A 44 19.48 25.14 -29.60
CA PRO A 44 20.81 25.18 -30.23
C PRO A 44 21.77 24.15 -29.61
N PRO A 45 22.76 23.63 -30.37
CA PRO A 45 23.73 22.68 -29.85
C PRO A 45 24.74 23.35 -28.90
N LEU A 46 24.95 22.75 -27.73
CA LEU A 46 25.93 23.20 -26.74
C LEU A 46 27.37 22.97 -27.23
N ARG A 47 28.11 24.05 -27.44
CA ARG A 47 29.54 24.02 -27.76
C ARG A 47 30.36 23.51 -26.57
N HIS A 48 31.22 22.52 -26.79
CA HIS A 48 32.27 22.17 -25.84
C HIS A 48 33.39 23.21 -25.87
N HIS A 49 33.89 23.60 -24.69
CA HIS A 49 35.13 24.37 -24.57
C HIS A 49 36.12 23.63 -23.67
N ASN A 50 37.27 23.29 -24.26
CA ASN A 50 38.43 22.76 -23.57
C ASN A 50 39.11 23.86 -22.77
N ILE A 51 39.51 23.57 -21.53
CA ILE A 51 40.65 24.25 -20.89
C ILE A 51 41.60 23.18 -20.36
N ASN A 52 42.87 23.27 -20.76
CA ASN A 52 43.93 22.34 -20.43
C ASN A 52 44.74 22.81 -19.21
N ARG A 53 45.13 21.84 -18.38
CA ARG A 53 46.43 21.66 -17.68
C ARG A 53 47.29 22.86 -17.26
N ILE A 54 47.68 22.82 -15.99
CA ILE A 54 49.04 23.04 -15.43
C ILE A 54 49.12 22.02 -14.25
N SER A 55 49.79 20.86 -14.28
CA SER A 55 51.23 20.50 -14.38
C SER A 55 52.07 21.13 -13.26
N ASP A 56 52.58 20.38 -12.28
CA ASP A 56 53.89 19.69 -12.24
C ASP A 56 54.05 19.11 -10.80
N SER A 57 54.94 18.20 -10.39
CA SER A 57 55.92 17.22 -10.93
C SER A 57 56.37 16.36 -9.70
N TYR A 58 56.81 15.09 -9.73
CA TYR A 58 58.10 14.60 -10.26
C TYR A 58 58.22 13.06 -10.19
N ASN A 59 58.82 12.47 -11.24
CA ASN A 59 59.65 11.26 -11.33
C ASN A 59 59.36 9.93 -10.59
N PHE A 60 58.84 9.03 -11.42
CA PHE A 60 58.97 7.57 -11.48
C PHE A 60 60.34 6.94 -11.09
N ARG A 61 60.31 5.86 -10.30
CA ARG A 61 61.33 4.78 -10.31
C ARG A 61 60.62 3.43 -10.45
N LYS A 62 61.02 2.64 -11.46
CA LYS A 62 60.57 1.25 -11.66
C LYS A 62 61.27 0.31 -10.68
N SER A 63 60.51 -0.42 -9.90
CA SER A 63 60.91 -1.75 -9.40
C SER A 63 59.74 -2.72 -9.56
N THR A 64 60.03 -3.86 -10.16
CA THR A 64 59.06 -4.93 -10.44
C THR A 64 58.64 -5.63 -9.15
N ASN A 65 57.34 -5.80 -8.91
CA ASN A 65 56.73 -7.12 -8.68
C ASN A 65 55.21 -7.05 -8.51
N GLN A 66 54.53 -8.03 -9.11
CA GLN A 66 53.19 -8.56 -8.79
C GLN A 66 52.20 -7.63 -8.03
N GLN A 67 51.34 -6.93 -8.76
CA GLN A 67 50.03 -6.53 -8.23
C GLN A 67 48.92 -6.99 -9.17
N SER A 68 48.25 -8.07 -8.75
CA SER A 68 46.94 -8.43 -9.26
C SER A 68 45.97 -7.26 -9.07
N SER A 69 45.06 -7.07 -10.02
CA SER A 69 44.19 -5.90 -10.03
C SER A 69 43.32 -5.80 -8.77
N TYR A 70 43.44 -4.68 -8.06
CA TYR A 70 42.55 -4.29 -6.96
C TYR A 70 41.16 -3.93 -7.50
N ARG A 71 40.43 -4.96 -7.97
CA ARG A 71 38.96 -4.96 -8.07
C ARG A 71 38.38 -5.59 -6.82
N VAL A 72 38.71 -4.99 -5.66
CA VAL A 72 37.88 -5.17 -4.47
C VAL A 72 36.55 -4.51 -4.79
N ARG A 73 35.57 -5.32 -5.21
CA ARG A 73 34.18 -4.89 -5.17
C ARG A 73 33.89 -4.58 -3.71
N LEU A 74 33.46 -3.36 -3.44
CA LEU A 74 32.72 -3.05 -2.22
C LEU A 74 31.37 -3.74 -2.33
N GLU A 75 31.36 -5.04 -2.08
CA GLU A 75 30.19 -5.76 -1.63
C GLU A 75 29.88 -5.20 -0.24
N GLU A 76 29.05 -4.16 -0.19
CA GLU A 76 28.44 -3.73 1.07
C GLU A 76 27.71 -4.95 1.67
N SER A 77 27.88 -5.13 2.98
CA SER A 77 27.42 -6.30 3.74
C SER A 77 25.89 -6.32 3.91
N PHE A 78 25.16 -6.51 2.82
CA PHE A 78 23.72 -6.70 2.80
C PHE A 78 23.40 -7.97 2.00
N PRO A 79 22.38 -8.75 2.39
CA PRO A 79 21.83 -9.78 1.53
C PRO A 79 21.44 -9.14 0.19
N GLU A 80 21.74 -9.79 -0.93
CA GLU A 80 21.21 -9.33 -2.22
C GLU A 80 19.69 -9.16 -2.12
N VAL A 81 19.11 -8.27 -2.94
CA VAL A 81 17.65 -8.07 -3.02
C VAL A 81 16.90 -9.40 -3.21
N SER A 82 17.51 -10.38 -3.88
CA SER A 82 17.05 -11.78 -4.04
C SER A 82 16.97 -12.59 -2.73
N ALA A 83 17.85 -12.34 -1.77
CA ALA A 83 17.87 -13.00 -0.47
C ALA A 83 16.88 -12.37 0.53
N ILE A 84 16.59 -11.07 0.38
CA ILE A 84 15.49 -10.39 1.07
C ILE A 84 14.14 -10.84 0.49
N PHE A 85 14.05 -10.90 -0.84
CA PHE A 85 12.84 -11.20 -1.60
C PHE A 85 12.90 -12.62 -2.19
N LYS A 86 12.72 -13.62 -1.32
CA LYS A 86 12.50 -15.01 -1.74
C LYS A 86 11.19 -15.11 -2.52
N TYR A 87 11.27 -15.65 -3.74
CA TYR A 87 10.12 -16.02 -4.57
C TYR A 87 10.48 -17.27 -5.37
N GLU A 88 9.49 -18.14 -5.62
CA GLU A 88 9.70 -19.34 -6.45
C GLU A 88 9.35 -19.04 -7.91
N LYS A 89 10.00 -19.75 -8.85
CA LYS A 89 9.69 -19.60 -10.29
C LYS A 89 8.40 -20.31 -10.67
N ASP A 90 8.13 -21.45 -10.03
CA ASP A 90 7.11 -22.39 -10.47
C ASP A 90 5.70 -21.96 -10.05
N THR A 91 5.58 -21.11 -9.01
CA THR A 91 4.37 -20.38 -8.64
C THR A 91 3.64 -19.82 -9.87
N ARG A 92 4.39 -19.23 -10.84
CA ARG A 92 3.83 -18.68 -12.09
C ARG A 92 2.96 -19.69 -12.84
N LEU A 93 3.49 -20.89 -12.99
CA LEU A 93 2.84 -21.96 -13.74
C LEU A 93 1.63 -22.50 -12.97
N GLU A 94 1.73 -22.64 -11.64
CA GLU A 94 0.62 -23.04 -10.78
C GLU A 94 -0.61 -22.11 -10.93
N VAL A 95 -0.42 -20.78 -10.90
CA VAL A 95 -1.55 -19.83 -11.08
C VAL A 95 -2.09 -19.84 -12.50
N MET A 96 -1.23 -19.90 -13.52
CA MET A 96 -1.68 -19.97 -14.92
C MET A 96 -2.53 -21.23 -15.17
N GLU A 97 -2.08 -22.38 -14.65
CA GLU A 97 -2.82 -23.63 -14.77
C GLU A 97 -4.15 -23.55 -14.00
N TRP A 98 -4.13 -23.10 -12.74
CA TRP A 98 -5.34 -22.98 -11.91
C TRP A 98 -6.38 -22.03 -12.53
N LEU A 99 -5.94 -20.88 -13.06
CA LEU A 99 -6.80 -19.93 -13.79
C LEU A 99 -7.42 -20.57 -15.03
N SER A 100 -6.65 -21.34 -15.81
CA SER A 100 -7.17 -22.03 -16.99
C SER A 100 -8.18 -23.13 -16.65
N ARG A 101 -8.00 -23.85 -15.52
CA ARG A 101 -8.92 -24.89 -15.03
C ARG A 101 -10.24 -24.34 -14.48
N ASN A 102 -10.25 -23.10 -13.99
CA ASN A 102 -11.37 -22.52 -13.24
C ASN A 102 -11.96 -21.26 -13.91
N ASN A 103 -11.70 -21.05 -15.20
CA ASN A 103 -12.13 -19.86 -15.94
C ASN A 103 -13.66 -19.65 -15.90
N ASP A 104 -14.43 -20.74 -15.85
CA ASP A 104 -15.89 -20.70 -15.66
C ASP A 104 -16.29 -20.82 -14.17
N ASN A 105 -17.23 -19.96 -13.74
CA ASN A 105 -17.97 -19.96 -12.46
C ASN A 105 -17.38 -19.18 -11.26
N ASN A 106 -16.60 -18.11 -11.47
CA ASN A 106 -16.24 -17.16 -10.40
C ASN A 106 -15.48 -17.79 -9.20
N LYS A 107 -14.89 -18.99 -9.39
CA LYS A 107 -14.12 -19.73 -8.38
C LYS A 107 -12.69 -19.22 -8.24
N ASN A 108 -12.31 -18.23 -9.03
CA ASN A 108 -10.95 -17.71 -9.14
C ASN A 108 -10.57 -16.72 -8.03
N VAL A 109 -11.19 -16.78 -6.85
CA VAL A 109 -11.05 -15.79 -5.77
C VAL A 109 -10.28 -16.38 -4.59
N ILE A 110 -9.22 -15.68 -4.18
CA ILE A 110 -8.47 -15.93 -2.95
C ILE A 110 -8.92 -14.89 -1.92
N TYR A 111 -9.31 -15.33 -0.72
CA TYR A 111 -9.73 -14.49 0.39
C TYR A 111 -8.62 -14.35 1.42
N ILE A 112 -8.35 -13.13 1.88
CA ILE A 112 -7.33 -12.79 2.87
C ILE A 112 -7.98 -11.92 3.95
N ASN A 113 -8.36 -12.54 5.06
CA ASN A 113 -9.21 -11.95 6.11
C ASN A 113 -10.55 -11.41 5.55
N SER A 114 -10.74 -10.08 5.53
CA SER A 114 -11.90 -9.40 4.94
C SER A 114 -11.74 -9.07 3.45
N GLU A 115 -10.53 -9.17 2.92
CA GLU A 115 -10.18 -8.74 1.56
C GLU A 115 -10.14 -9.94 0.62
N SER A 116 -10.11 -9.68 -0.69
CA SER A 116 -9.92 -10.73 -1.69
C SER A 116 -9.18 -10.24 -2.92
N ILE A 117 -8.65 -11.19 -3.69
CA ILE A 117 -8.01 -10.96 -4.99
C ILE A 117 -8.38 -12.10 -5.94
N THR A 118 -8.58 -11.81 -7.23
CA THR A 118 -8.78 -12.85 -8.24
C THR A 118 -7.44 -13.41 -8.72
N ALA A 119 -7.38 -14.66 -9.19
CA ALA A 119 -6.17 -15.20 -9.83
C ALA A 119 -5.80 -14.47 -11.12
N GLU A 120 -6.77 -13.81 -11.78
CA GLU A 120 -6.50 -12.87 -12.87
C GLU A 120 -5.66 -11.67 -12.37
N LYS A 121 -6.09 -10.98 -11.31
CA LYS A 121 -5.33 -9.89 -10.67
C LYS A 121 -4.01 -10.38 -10.06
N LEU A 122 -3.96 -11.61 -9.56
CA LEU A 122 -2.72 -12.22 -9.11
C LEU A 122 -1.76 -12.44 -10.30
N TYR A 123 -2.28 -12.90 -11.44
CA TYR A 123 -1.50 -13.07 -12.68
C TYR A 123 -1.04 -11.74 -13.28
N ASP A 124 -1.84 -10.67 -13.20
CA ASP A 124 -1.49 -9.32 -13.63
C ASP A 124 -0.17 -8.79 -13.02
N LEU A 125 0.19 -9.23 -11.81
CA LEU A 125 1.48 -8.92 -11.17
C LEU A 125 2.69 -9.39 -11.98
N CYS A 126 2.51 -10.35 -12.89
CA CYS A 126 3.56 -10.78 -13.82
C CYS A 126 3.96 -9.71 -14.83
N ASP A 127 3.07 -8.76 -15.14
CA ASP A 127 3.42 -7.61 -15.98
C ASP A 127 3.89 -6.43 -15.10
N LYS A 128 5.10 -5.97 -15.39
CA LYS A 128 5.70 -4.81 -14.71
C LYS A 128 4.97 -3.50 -14.99
N HIS A 129 4.17 -3.43 -16.05
CA HIS A 129 3.45 -2.23 -16.50
C HIS A 129 2.05 -2.07 -15.89
N ILE A 130 1.49 -3.12 -15.28
CA ILE A 130 0.14 -3.04 -14.67
C ILE A 130 0.16 -2.21 -13.39
N TRP A 131 -0.75 -1.26 -13.30
CA TRP A 131 -0.98 -0.46 -12.10
C TRP A 131 -1.71 -1.30 -11.06
N LEU A 132 -1.23 -1.30 -9.80
CA LEU A 132 -1.95 -1.99 -8.74
C LEU A 132 -3.25 -1.26 -8.39
N SER A 133 -4.37 -1.98 -8.48
CA SER A 133 -5.66 -1.52 -7.97
C SER A 133 -5.82 -1.80 -6.46
N SER A 134 -6.87 -1.26 -5.85
CA SER A 134 -7.19 -1.45 -4.43
C SER A 134 -7.14 -2.91 -3.98
N ASP A 135 -7.67 -3.84 -4.77
CA ASP A 135 -7.71 -5.27 -4.44
C ASP A 135 -6.29 -5.85 -4.22
N HIS A 136 -5.32 -5.48 -5.06
CA HIS A 136 -3.93 -5.94 -4.92
C HIS A 136 -3.31 -5.44 -3.62
N ILE A 137 -3.50 -4.15 -3.32
CA ILE A 137 -2.92 -3.49 -2.16
C ILE A 137 -3.60 -3.99 -0.88
N ASN A 138 -4.92 -4.04 -0.85
CA ASN A 138 -5.69 -4.54 0.29
C ASN A 138 -5.42 -6.02 0.57
N ALA A 139 -5.40 -6.88 -0.45
CA ALA A 139 -5.03 -8.29 -0.29
C ALA A 139 -3.64 -8.45 0.33
N TYR A 140 -2.63 -7.75 -0.20
CA TYR A 140 -1.26 -7.87 0.31
C TYR A 140 -1.10 -7.30 1.72
N LEU A 141 -1.68 -6.12 2.00
CA LEU A 141 -1.62 -5.52 3.32
C LEU A 141 -2.44 -6.31 4.37
N SER A 142 -3.54 -6.94 3.96
CA SER A 142 -4.28 -7.91 4.79
C SER A 142 -3.46 -9.17 5.07
N TYR A 143 -2.66 -9.63 4.11
CA TYR A 143 -1.71 -10.73 4.33
C TYR A 143 -0.63 -10.34 5.35
N LEU A 144 -0.11 -9.10 5.30
CA LEU A 144 0.80 -8.59 6.34
C LEU A 144 0.12 -8.56 7.72
N ASN A 145 -1.18 -8.24 7.80
CA ASN A 145 -1.93 -8.27 9.07
C ASN A 145 -2.02 -9.68 9.68
N SER A 146 -2.16 -10.72 8.86
CA SER A 146 -2.12 -12.11 9.35
C SER A 146 -0.71 -12.57 9.74
N LYS A 147 0.30 -12.17 8.97
CA LYS A 147 1.71 -12.59 9.15
C LYS A 147 2.41 -11.90 10.32
N PHE A 148 2.12 -10.62 10.56
CA PHE A 148 2.84 -9.79 11.53
C PHE A 148 1.88 -9.22 12.58
N HIS A 149 1.72 -9.92 13.71
CA HIS A 149 0.83 -9.50 14.81
C HIS A 149 1.08 -8.06 15.32
N ARG A 150 2.31 -7.55 15.18
CA ARG A 150 2.70 -6.19 15.61
C ARG A 150 2.17 -5.07 14.69
N VAL A 151 1.76 -5.36 13.45
CA VAL A 151 1.25 -4.33 12.53
C VAL A 151 -0.25 -4.43 12.35
N PHE A 152 -0.85 -3.37 11.83
CA PHE A 152 -2.19 -3.42 11.25
C PHE A 152 -2.34 -2.43 10.11
N SER A 153 -2.93 -2.89 9.01
CA SER A 153 -3.16 -2.11 7.81
C SER A 153 -4.64 -1.81 7.67
N LEU A 154 -4.96 -0.53 7.50
CA LEU A 154 -6.27 -0.06 7.08
C LEU A 154 -6.42 -0.22 5.56
N THR A 155 -7.65 -0.32 5.07
CA THR A 155 -7.90 -0.48 3.62
C THR A 155 -7.62 0.82 2.86
N THR A 156 -7.39 0.71 1.55
CA THR A 156 -7.20 1.84 0.62
C THR A 156 -8.33 2.87 0.62
N PHE A 157 -9.51 2.51 1.12
CA PHE A 157 -10.67 3.38 1.20
C PHE A 157 -10.71 4.21 2.49
N PHE A 158 -9.89 3.87 3.49
CA PHE A 158 -9.92 4.50 4.82
C PHE A 158 -9.70 6.00 4.76
N TYR A 159 -8.59 6.44 4.14
CA TYR A 159 -8.22 7.85 4.16
C TYR A 159 -9.22 8.69 3.35
N THR A 160 -9.65 8.17 2.18
CA THR A 160 -10.70 8.80 1.36
C THR A 160 -12.03 8.95 2.08
N ARG A 161 -12.44 7.98 2.93
CA ARG A 161 -13.66 8.07 3.74
C ARG A 161 -13.50 8.95 4.97
N LEU A 162 -12.29 9.07 5.51
CA LEU A 162 -11.95 10.01 6.57
C LEU A 162 -11.94 11.46 6.06
N THR A 163 -11.54 11.71 4.82
CA THR A 163 -11.43 13.04 4.20
C THR A 163 -12.38 13.22 3.00
N GLU A 164 -13.62 12.74 3.16
CA GLU A 164 -14.67 12.78 2.13
C GLU A 164 -15.05 14.23 1.74
N ILE A 165 -15.81 14.43 0.65
CA ILE A 165 -16.25 15.77 0.21
C ILE A 165 -17.02 16.46 1.37
N GLY A 166 -16.43 17.55 1.89
CA GLY A 166 -16.86 18.21 3.14
C GLY A 166 -15.79 18.24 4.23
N GLY A 167 -14.70 17.47 4.09
CA GLY A 167 -13.54 17.47 4.98
C GLY A 167 -13.50 16.29 5.94
N TYR A 168 -12.77 16.45 7.05
CA TYR A 168 -12.55 15.40 8.04
C TYR A 168 -13.86 14.91 8.69
N LYS A 169 -14.09 13.59 8.67
CA LYS A 169 -15.34 12.96 9.12
C LYS A 169 -15.09 11.60 9.80
N TYR A 170 -14.88 11.58 11.13
CA TYR A 170 -14.65 10.33 11.89
C TYR A 170 -15.86 9.37 11.88
N SER A 171 -17.09 9.88 11.91
CA SER A 171 -18.30 9.05 12.03
C SER A 171 -18.58 8.14 10.83
N SER A 172 -17.97 8.36 9.67
CA SER A 172 -18.04 7.44 8.52
C SER A 172 -17.23 6.16 8.74
N ILE A 173 -16.22 6.19 9.63
CA ILE A 173 -15.22 5.13 9.83
C ILE A 173 -15.14 4.59 11.27
N GLU A 174 -15.88 5.16 12.23
CA GLU A 174 -15.79 4.84 13.67
C GLU A 174 -15.98 3.35 14.04
N HIS A 175 -16.55 2.57 13.13
CA HIS A 175 -16.81 1.14 13.29
C HIS A 175 -15.75 0.23 12.60
N TRP A 176 -14.86 0.77 11.76
CA TRP A 176 -13.94 -0.02 10.92
C TRP A 176 -12.93 -0.79 11.76
N THR A 177 -12.41 -0.14 12.80
CA THR A 177 -11.51 -0.72 13.80
C THR A 177 -12.25 -1.41 14.94
N LYS A 178 -13.59 -1.57 14.90
CA LYS A 178 -14.38 -2.05 16.06
C LYS A 178 -13.81 -3.35 16.65
N ARG A 179 -13.48 -4.36 15.85
CA ARG A 179 -12.93 -5.64 16.35
C ARG A 179 -11.40 -5.68 16.48
N ILE A 180 -10.72 -4.54 16.38
CA ILE A 180 -9.26 -4.43 16.35
C ILE A 180 -8.75 -3.73 17.62
N GLU A 181 -7.77 -4.35 18.29
CA GLU A 181 -7.00 -3.73 19.37
C GLU A 181 -5.90 -2.81 18.79
N ILE A 182 -6.33 -1.76 18.08
CA ILE A 182 -5.47 -0.90 17.25
C ILE A 182 -4.32 -0.24 18.05
N PHE A 183 -4.56 0.10 19.32
CA PHE A 183 -3.57 0.69 20.22
C PHE A 183 -2.54 -0.30 20.80
N GLN A 184 -2.65 -1.60 20.49
CA GLN A 184 -1.60 -2.60 20.80
C GLN A 184 -0.63 -2.83 19.62
N LYS A 185 -0.85 -2.15 18.49
CA LYS A 185 -0.02 -2.27 17.29
C LYS A 185 1.18 -1.33 17.40
N ASP A 186 2.31 -1.80 16.88
CA ASP A 186 3.58 -1.07 16.83
C ASP A 186 3.58 -0.09 15.65
N ILE A 187 2.99 -0.53 14.52
CA ILE A 187 2.88 0.23 13.28
C ILE A 187 1.47 0.08 12.70
N ILE A 188 0.85 1.20 12.32
CA ILE A 188 -0.40 1.22 11.56
C ILE A 188 -0.10 1.69 10.14
N PHE A 189 -0.45 0.89 9.13
CA PHE A 189 -0.28 1.22 7.71
C PHE A 189 -1.57 1.79 7.13
N ILE A 190 -1.46 2.89 6.40
CA ILE A 190 -2.56 3.55 5.69
C ILE A 190 -2.13 3.79 4.25
N PRO A 191 -2.51 2.92 3.30
CA PRO A 191 -2.36 3.22 1.88
C PRO A 191 -3.31 4.37 1.50
N ILE A 192 -2.81 5.36 0.75
CA ILE A 192 -3.58 6.53 0.33
C ILE A 192 -3.50 6.65 -1.19
N ASN A 193 -4.66 6.77 -1.83
CA ASN A 193 -4.74 7.15 -3.24
C ASN A 193 -4.84 8.68 -3.34
N ILE A 194 -3.86 9.31 -3.97
CA ILE A 194 -3.86 10.74 -4.32
C ILE A 194 -4.47 10.86 -5.71
N ASN A 195 -5.57 11.62 -5.81
CA ASN A 195 -6.21 12.01 -7.07
C ASN A 195 -6.49 10.83 -8.03
N GLU A 196 -6.89 9.68 -7.48
CA GLU A 196 -7.21 8.42 -8.20
C GLU A 196 -6.07 7.86 -9.07
N SER A 197 -4.87 8.42 -8.98
CA SER A 197 -3.78 8.22 -9.96
C SER A 197 -2.40 7.98 -9.34
N HIS A 198 -2.24 8.13 -8.02
CA HIS A 198 -0.96 7.86 -7.36
C HIS A 198 -1.14 7.23 -5.98
N TRP A 199 -0.36 6.18 -5.70
CA TRP A 199 -0.38 5.48 -4.41
C TRP A 199 0.80 5.90 -3.55
N ILE A 200 0.51 6.34 -2.32
CA ILE A 200 1.50 6.56 -1.27
C ILE A 200 1.16 5.73 -0.03
N LEU A 201 2.13 5.58 0.88
CA LEU A 201 1.92 4.95 2.18
C LEU A 201 2.11 5.98 3.29
N ALA A 202 1.14 6.11 4.18
CA ALA A 202 1.38 6.66 5.51
C ALA A 202 1.58 5.52 6.52
N ALA A 203 2.56 5.66 7.41
CA ALA A 203 2.86 4.69 8.47
C ALA A 203 2.94 5.41 9.81
N ILE A 204 2.07 5.02 10.75
CA ILE A 204 2.02 5.57 12.11
C ILE A 204 2.79 4.62 13.03
N PHE A 205 3.87 5.10 13.63
CA PHE A 205 4.68 4.39 14.62
C PHE A 205 4.17 4.74 16.01
N MET A 206 3.69 3.71 16.72
CA MET A 206 2.99 3.83 18.01
C MET A 206 3.89 3.49 19.21
N LYS A 207 5.14 3.09 18.96
CA LYS A 207 6.18 2.82 19.97
C LYS A 207 7.37 3.75 19.74
N GLU A 208 8.04 4.09 20.84
CA GLU A 208 9.36 4.76 20.88
C GLU A 208 9.47 5.99 19.95
N GLN A 209 9.05 7.15 20.47
CA GLN A 209 8.84 8.41 19.75
C GLN A 209 7.71 8.31 18.70
N PHE A 210 6.55 8.87 19.04
CA PHE A 210 5.39 8.91 18.15
C PHE A 210 5.76 9.60 16.82
N ARG A 211 5.75 8.82 15.73
CA ARG A 211 6.19 9.27 14.40
C ARG A 211 5.13 8.91 13.36
N ILE A 212 4.88 9.82 12.42
CA ILE A 212 4.18 9.52 11.17
C ILE A 212 5.19 9.62 10.04
N ALA A 213 5.37 8.54 9.30
CA ALA A 213 6.13 8.56 8.06
C ALA A 213 5.18 8.66 6.87
N ILE A 214 5.49 9.56 5.93
CA ILE A 214 4.81 9.69 4.64
C ILE A 214 5.80 9.25 3.56
N LEU A 215 5.44 8.21 2.82
CA LEU A 215 6.30 7.55 1.85
C LEU A 215 5.70 7.68 0.46
N ASP A 216 6.32 8.55 -0.33
CA ASP A 216 6.00 8.74 -1.74
C ASP A 216 7.20 8.28 -2.59
N SER A 217 6.99 7.26 -3.41
CA SER A 217 8.03 6.70 -4.28
C SER A 217 8.34 7.56 -5.50
N LEU A 218 7.45 8.48 -5.89
CA LEU A 218 7.66 9.50 -6.93
C LEU A 218 8.10 10.86 -6.36
N GLY A 219 8.03 11.05 -5.04
CA GLY A 219 8.41 12.31 -4.37
C GLY A 219 7.57 13.53 -4.77
N MET A 220 6.31 13.32 -5.18
CA MET A 220 5.40 14.38 -5.63
C MET A 220 4.63 15.04 -4.48
N ILE A 221 4.53 14.38 -3.32
CA ILE A 221 3.83 14.91 -2.15
C ILE A 221 4.49 16.20 -1.64
N THR A 222 3.71 17.28 -1.60
CA THR A 222 4.19 18.55 -1.04
C THR A 222 4.33 18.46 0.48
N THR A 223 5.15 19.32 1.07
CA THR A 223 5.26 19.41 2.54
C THR A 223 3.91 19.75 3.19
N GLU A 224 3.13 20.63 2.56
CA GLU A 224 1.77 20.97 3.00
C GLU A 224 0.83 19.75 2.95
N GLY A 225 0.86 18.98 1.86
CA GLY A 225 0.07 17.75 1.73
C GLY A 225 0.43 16.71 2.78
N ALA A 226 1.73 16.49 3.03
CA ALA A 226 2.21 15.59 4.08
C ALA A 226 1.81 16.05 5.49
N VAL A 227 1.86 17.36 5.77
CA VAL A 227 1.40 17.94 7.05
C VAL A 227 -0.11 17.80 7.21
N ASN A 228 -0.90 17.98 6.15
CA ASN A 228 -2.35 17.79 6.16
C ASN A 228 -2.72 16.32 6.46
N ILE A 229 -2.07 15.37 5.76
CA ILE A 229 -2.23 13.93 6.01
C ILE A 229 -1.86 13.58 7.46
N GLY A 230 -0.70 14.05 7.94
CA GLY A 230 -0.28 13.88 9.33
C GLY A 230 -1.33 14.39 10.31
N GLY A 231 -1.78 15.64 10.16
CA GLY A 231 -2.82 16.24 11.02
C GLY A 231 -4.13 15.46 11.05
N ASN A 232 -4.61 14.98 9.90
CA ASN A 232 -5.82 14.15 9.83
C ASN A 232 -5.65 12.79 10.53
N LEU A 233 -4.49 12.14 10.37
CA LEU A 233 -4.21 10.86 11.03
C LEU A 233 -4.06 11.02 12.56
N ILE A 234 -3.43 12.11 13.02
CA ILE A 234 -3.35 12.47 14.45
C ILE A 234 -4.74 12.69 15.03
N ARG A 235 -5.61 13.41 14.31
CA ARG A 235 -6.99 13.66 14.73
C ARG A 235 -7.79 12.35 14.79
N TRP A 236 -7.63 11.46 13.80
CA TRP A 236 -8.26 10.14 13.81
C TRP A 236 -7.84 9.29 15.00
N LEU A 237 -6.54 9.20 15.31
CA LEU A 237 -6.07 8.43 16.46
C LEU A 237 -6.69 8.93 17.79
N ASN A 238 -6.86 10.25 17.93
CA ASN A 238 -7.49 10.85 19.10
C ASN A 238 -8.99 10.53 19.18
N ASP A 239 -9.74 10.72 18.10
CA ASP A 239 -11.18 10.39 18.05
C ASP A 239 -11.41 8.90 18.31
N GLU A 240 -10.59 8.04 17.72
CA GLU A 240 -10.58 6.58 17.93
C GLU A 240 -10.30 6.20 19.39
N TYR A 241 -9.33 6.85 20.02
CA TYR A 241 -8.99 6.61 21.42
C TYR A 241 -10.16 6.96 22.36
N PHE A 242 -10.78 8.13 22.16
CA PHE A 242 -11.94 8.53 22.95
C PHE A 242 -13.16 7.64 22.70
N HIS A 243 -13.40 7.22 21.45
CA HIS A 243 -14.50 6.31 21.13
C HIS A 243 -14.32 4.95 21.83
N LYS A 244 -13.12 4.35 21.76
CA LYS A 244 -12.80 3.08 22.42
C LYS A 244 -12.95 3.16 23.94
N ILE A 245 -12.52 4.26 24.57
CA ILE A 245 -12.70 4.47 26.02
C ILE A 245 -14.18 4.62 26.40
N ARG A 246 -14.99 5.34 25.60
CA ARG A 246 -16.43 5.49 25.87
C ARG A 246 -17.14 4.14 25.85
N LEU A 247 -16.84 3.29 24.85
CA LEU A 247 -17.37 1.92 24.79
C LEU A 247 -16.99 1.07 26.01
N CYS A 248 -15.79 1.25 26.56
CA CYS A 248 -15.35 0.52 27.76
C CYS A 248 -16.05 0.94 29.07
N LYS A 249 -16.79 2.05 29.09
CA LYS A 249 -17.52 2.55 30.28
C LYS A 249 -19.01 2.24 30.27
N GLY A 250 -19.60 1.96 29.10
CA GLY A 250 -21.04 1.70 28.96
C GLY A 250 -21.41 0.23 29.19
N ASP A 251 -20.60 -0.70 28.67
CA ASP A 251 -20.84 -2.15 28.76
C ASP A 251 -19.66 -2.85 29.44
N ALA A 252 -19.93 -3.97 30.12
CA ALA A 252 -18.92 -4.74 30.84
C ALA A 252 -17.87 -5.38 29.89
N CYS A 253 -16.79 -4.63 29.65
CA CYS A 253 -15.51 -5.00 29.04
C CYS A 253 -15.51 -6.16 28.03
N VAL A 254 -15.83 -5.86 26.76
CA VAL A 254 -15.42 -6.74 25.64
C VAL A 254 -14.07 -6.28 25.09
N LYS A 255 -12.99 -6.84 25.66
CA LYS A 255 -11.67 -7.02 25.02
C LYS A 255 -11.05 -5.78 24.31
N TYR A 256 -10.93 -4.66 25.01
CA TYR A 256 -9.93 -3.65 24.65
C TYR A 256 -8.95 -3.48 25.80
N LYS A 257 -7.87 -4.27 25.80
CA LYS A 257 -6.75 -4.01 26.71
C LYS A 257 -5.95 -2.84 26.15
N VAL A 258 -6.41 -1.62 26.42
CA VAL A 258 -5.49 -0.48 26.57
C VAL A 258 -4.62 -0.80 27.79
N ARG A 259 -3.29 -0.69 27.70
CA ARG A 259 -2.39 -0.98 28.82
C ARG A 259 -2.66 0.02 29.96
N ASN A 260 -3.36 -0.41 31.00
CA ASN A 260 -3.69 0.44 32.16
C ASN A 260 -2.48 0.71 33.09
N GLU A 261 -1.40 -0.06 33.00
CA GLU A 261 -0.38 -0.15 34.06
C GLU A 261 0.68 0.97 34.07
N GLU A 262 0.63 1.93 33.15
CA GLU A 262 1.50 3.14 33.17
C GLU A 262 0.72 4.46 33.34
N PHE A 263 -0.61 4.42 33.32
CA PHE A 263 -1.46 5.61 33.33
C PHE A 263 -1.95 5.97 34.74
N GLY A 264 -0.99 6.39 35.56
CA GLY A 264 -1.22 6.90 36.90
C GLY A 264 -2.34 7.95 36.97
N SER A 265 -3.15 7.85 38.02
CA SER A 265 -4.40 8.57 38.23
C SER A 265 -4.25 10.09 38.18
N ASN A 266 -4.65 10.69 37.05
CA ASN A 266 -5.08 12.08 36.98
C ASN A 266 -6.16 12.24 35.92
N VAL A 267 -7.40 12.39 36.38
CA VAL A 267 -8.56 12.64 35.51
C VAL A 267 -8.48 14.08 35.02
N GLY A 268 -8.13 14.28 33.74
CA GLY A 268 -8.16 15.61 33.13
C GLY A 268 -6.89 16.07 32.41
N LYS A 269 -6.29 15.23 31.56
CA LYS A 269 -5.50 15.59 30.37
C LYS A 269 -5.30 14.34 29.51
N SER A 270 -5.39 14.46 28.18
CA SER A 270 -5.15 13.30 27.30
C SER A 270 -3.67 12.93 27.41
N LYS A 271 -3.37 11.78 28.02
CA LYS A 271 -1.99 11.32 28.24
C LYS A 271 -1.54 10.28 27.20
N ILE A 272 -2.41 9.94 26.24
CA ILE A 272 -2.02 9.13 25.09
C ILE A 272 -1.97 10.06 23.88
N ILE A 273 -0.83 9.97 23.17
CA ILE A 273 -0.51 10.56 21.87
C ILE A 273 0.02 12.02 21.90
N GLY A 274 1.35 12.13 21.78
CA GLY A 274 2.15 13.33 21.49
C GLY A 274 2.20 14.38 22.61
N GLU A 275 3.38 14.95 22.88
CA GLU A 275 3.45 16.10 23.78
C GLU A 275 2.73 17.28 23.14
N ILE A 276 1.72 17.83 23.80
CA ILE A 276 1.09 19.05 23.32
C ILE A 276 2.10 20.17 23.53
N ASN A 277 2.71 20.65 22.45
CA ASN A 277 3.71 21.72 22.49
C ASN A 277 3.09 23.01 23.05
N LEU A 278 3.94 24.00 23.35
CA LEU A 278 3.52 25.28 23.97
C LEU A 278 2.44 26.05 23.16
N ASN A 279 2.22 25.70 21.89
CA ASN A 279 1.23 26.29 21.00
C ASN A 279 -0.07 25.45 20.87
N GLY A 280 -0.22 24.36 21.63
CA GLY A 280 -1.41 23.51 21.58
C GLY A 280 -1.39 22.42 20.50
N GLN A 281 -0.24 22.14 19.87
CA GLN A 281 -0.12 21.14 18.80
C GLN A 281 0.46 19.83 19.32
N VAL A 282 -0.11 18.70 18.90
CA VAL A 282 0.36 17.35 19.24
C VAL A 282 1.71 17.08 18.56
N ASP A 283 2.77 16.89 19.34
CA ASP A 283 4.11 16.60 18.84
C ASP A 283 4.23 15.16 18.33
N PHE A 284 4.13 15.00 17.01
CA PHE A 284 4.59 13.84 16.27
C PHE A 284 5.75 14.26 15.38
N ALA A 285 6.80 13.44 15.35
CA ALA A 285 7.80 13.55 14.30
C ALA A 285 7.16 13.21 12.93
N LEU A 286 7.16 14.15 12.00
CA LEU A 286 6.73 13.91 10.61
C LEU A 286 7.94 13.61 9.72
N ASP A 287 8.04 12.36 9.28
CA ASP A 287 9.12 11.84 8.42
C ASP A 287 8.64 11.76 6.97
N ILE A 288 9.00 12.74 6.14
CA ILE A 288 8.70 12.72 4.70
C ILE A 288 9.85 12.03 3.98
N MET A 289 9.67 10.74 3.66
CA MET A 289 10.71 9.96 3.00
C MET A 289 10.89 10.39 1.54
N PHE A 290 12.13 10.25 1.03
CA PHE A 290 12.56 10.65 -0.32
C PHE A 290 12.47 12.15 -0.66
N ARG A 291 12.03 13.03 0.25
CA ARG A 291 11.93 14.48 0.05
C ARG A 291 13.23 15.16 -0.44
N ASN A 292 14.39 14.72 0.05
CA ASN A 292 15.69 15.36 -0.17
C ASN A 292 16.63 14.51 -1.05
N GLY A 293 16.14 13.96 -2.16
CA GLY A 293 16.97 13.26 -3.14
C GLY A 293 16.14 12.61 -4.24
N ASP A 294 16.79 11.89 -5.15
CA ASP A 294 16.09 11.26 -6.28
C ASP A 294 15.03 10.25 -5.80
N PRO A 295 13.77 10.35 -6.28
CA PRO A 295 12.73 9.38 -5.98
C PRO A 295 13.10 7.97 -6.47
N PRO A 296 12.75 6.91 -5.73
CA PRO A 296 13.09 5.54 -6.12
C PRO A 296 12.30 5.02 -7.33
N GLN A 297 11.11 5.56 -7.60
CA GLN A 297 10.29 5.17 -8.74
C GLN A 297 10.66 5.96 -10.00
N VAL A 298 10.93 5.22 -11.08
CA VAL A 298 11.30 5.77 -12.39
C VAL A 298 10.35 5.35 -13.53
N ASP A 299 9.26 4.65 -13.18
CA ASP A 299 8.19 4.23 -14.10
C ASP A 299 6.83 4.75 -13.63
N GLY A 300 5.84 4.80 -14.52
CA GLY A 300 4.51 5.35 -14.22
C GLY A 300 3.54 4.42 -13.49
N SER A 301 3.93 3.19 -13.14
CA SER A 301 2.98 2.11 -12.77
C SER A 301 3.25 1.43 -11.41
N SER A 302 4.46 1.59 -10.85
CA SER A 302 4.89 0.81 -9.68
C SER A 302 4.62 1.44 -8.32
N CYS A 303 3.94 2.60 -8.23
CA CYS A 303 3.65 3.26 -6.95
C CYS A 303 2.94 2.36 -5.94
N GLY A 304 1.92 1.60 -6.36
CA GLY A 304 1.27 0.61 -5.50
C GLY A 304 2.19 -0.55 -5.08
N VAL A 305 3.16 -0.93 -5.92
CA VAL A 305 4.20 -1.93 -5.56
C VAL A 305 5.12 -1.38 -4.49
N PHE A 306 5.52 -0.11 -4.57
CA PHE A 306 6.30 0.58 -3.55
C PHE A 306 5.54 0.67 -2.21
N VAL A 307 4.23 0.97 -2.22
CA VAL A 307 3.38 0.93 -1.01
C VAL A 307 3.44 -0.44 -0.32
N CYS A 308 3.25 -1.52 -1.07
CA CYS A 308 3.35 -2.89 -0.55
C CYS A 308 4.77 -3.22 -0.05
N MET A 309 5.82 -2.79 -0.77
CA MET A 309 7.22 -3.03 -0.41
C MET A 309 7.62 -2.30 0.88
N PHE A 310 7.24 -1.03 1.03
CA PHE A 310 7.51 -0.26 2.23
C PHE A 310 6.82 -0.85 3.46
N ALA A 311 5.55 -1.23 3.35
CA ALA A 311 4.82 -1.88 4.44
C ALA A 311 5.46 -3.22 4.83
N ARG A 312 5.88 -4.04 3.86
CA ARG A 312 6.55 -5.32 4.12
C ARG A 312 7.87 -5.14 4.86
N LEU A 313 8.75 -4.27 4.36
CA LEU A 313 10.07 -4.04 4.97
C LEU A 313 9.95 -3.47 6.39
N MET A 314 8.99 -2.59 6.65
CA MET A 314 8.71 -2.10 8.00
C MET A 314 8.14 -3.18 8.93
N ALA A 315 7.26 -4.05 8.44
CA ALA A 315 6.72 -5.17 9.22
C ALA A 315 7.82 -6.17 9.63
N GLU A 316 8.80 -6.38 8.75
CA GLU A 316 10.04 -7.14 9.00
C GLU A 316 11.07 -6.40 9.89
N ASN A 317 10.78 -5.17 10.31
CA ASN A 317 11.66 -4.33 11.14
C ASN A 317 12.99 -3.97 10.45
N ILE A 318 12.97 -3.79 9.13
CA ILE A 318 14.11 -3.26 8.36
C ILE A 318 14.26 -1.76 8.63
N GLU A 319 15.49 -1.32 8.92
CA GLU A 319 15.78 0.07 9.24
C GLU A 319 15.50 1.04 8.08
N ARG A 320 15.08 2.26 8.42
CA ARG A 320 14.67 3.30 7.47
C ARG A 320 15.67 3.53 6.34
N ASP A 321 16.96 3.64 6.66
CA ASP A 321 17.99 3.95 5.66
C ASP A 321 18.30 2.73 4.77
N ILE A 322 18.12 1.51 5.29
CA ILE A 322 18.16 0.28 4.51
C ILE A 322 16.95 0.22 3.57
N ILE A 323 15.74 0.59 4.02
CA ILE A 323 14.56 0.73 3.15
C ILE A 323 14.84 1.73 2.02
N MET A 324 15.45 2.88 2.32
CA MET A 324 15.82 3.87 1.29
C MET A 324 16.84 3.34 0.28
N LYS A 325 17.84 2.55 0.73
CA LYS A 325 18.77 1.84 -0.16
C LYS A 325 18.05 0.81 -1.03
N ILE A 326 17.23 -0.05 -0.44
CA ILE A 326 16.48 -1.11 -1.14
C ILE A 326 15.59 -0.52 -2.23
N ALA A 327 14.85 0.55 -1.91
CA ALA A 327 13.93 1.20 -2.82
C ALA A 327 14.62 1.73 -4.09
N LYS A 328 15.89 2.16 -3.99
CA LYS A 328 16.67 2.71 -5.11
C LYS A 328 17.29 1.66 -6.04
N PHE A 329 17.21 0.36 -5.74
CA PHE A 329 17.65 -0.65 -6.70
C PHE A 329 16.69 -0.71 -7.89
N ARG A 330 17.21 -0.56 -9.11
CA ARG A 330 16.45 -0.53 -10.38
C ARG A 330 15.50 -1.71 -10.59
N GLU A 331 15.79 -2.86 -9.99
CA GLU A 331 14.96 -4.08 -10.09
C GLU A 331 14.06 -4.32 -8.88
N ALA A 332 14.07 -3.44 -7.86
CA ALA A 332 13.35 -3.65 -6.60
C ALA A 332 11.84 -3.85 -6.84
N SER A 333 11.19 -2.93 -7.55
CA SER A 333 9.75 -3.04 -7.86
C SER A 333 9.43 -4.29 -8.70
N ILE A 334 10.26 -4.61 -9.69
CA ILE A 334 10.07 -5.79 -10.55
C ILE A 334 10.21 -7.10 -9.76
N LYS A 335 11.19 -7.18 -8.84
CA LYS A 335 11.36 -8.32 -7.93
C LYS A 335 10.25 -8.38 -6.89
N PHE A 336 9.82 -7.23 -6.35
CA PHE A 336 8.79 -7.17 -5.33
C PHE A 336 7.38 -7.53 -5.84
N ARG A 337 7.05 -7.27 -7.11
CA ARG A 337 5.84 -7.84 -7.73
C ARG A 337 5.78 -9.36 -7.59
N LYS A 338 6.91 -10.06 -7.76
CA LYS A 338 7.01 -11.52 -7.58
C LYS A 338 6.88 -11.94 -6.11
N VAL A 339 7.30 -11.10 -5.17
CA VAL A 339 7.09 -11.33 -3.73
C VAL A 339 5.61 -11.26 -3.37
N ILE A 340 4.91 -10.19 -3.77
CA ILE A 340 3.47 -10.04 -3.56
C ILE A 340 2.73 -11.26 -4.11
N TYR A 341 3.10 -11.64 -5.34
CA TYR A 341 2.57 -12.77 -6.06
C TYR A 341 2.78 -14.11 -5.35
N THR A 342 4.01 -14.46 -4.96
CA THR A 342 4.32 -15.70 -4.24
C THR A 342 3.72 -15.71 -2.83
N ASP A 343 3.88 -14.64 -2.03
CA ASP A 343 3.32 -14.55 -0.66
C ASP A 343 1.80 -14.84 -0.65
N LEU A 344 1.04 -14.27 -1.60
CA LEU A 344 -0.42 -14.46 -1.68
C LEU A 344 -0.81 -15.86 -2.19
N TRP A 345 -0.01 -16.46 -3.07
CA TRP A 345 -0.26 -17.82 -3.56
C TRP A 345 0.07 -18.89 -2.52
N GLU A 346 1.20 -18.76 -1.81
CA GLU A 346 1.52 -19.64 -0.68
C GLU A 346 0.45 -19.55 0.41
N TYR A 347 -0.02 -18.33 0.73
CA TYR A 347 -1.14 -18.15 1.66
C TYR A 347 -2.42 -18.88 1.19
N ALA A 348 -2.74 -18.84 -0.10
CA ALA A 348 -3.88 -19.55 -0.67
C ALA A 348 -3.74 -21.08 -0.53
N LYS A 349 -2.52 -21.61 -0.76
CA LYS A 349 -2.19 -23.04 -0.59
C LYS A 349 -2.28 -23.46 0.88
N GLU A 350 -1.65 -22.73 1.80
CA GLU A 350 -1.69 -22.97 3.25
C GLU A 350 -3.13 -23.00 3.79
N ASN A 351 -3.99 -22.12 3.29
CA ASN A 351 -5.41 -22.02 3.67
C ASN A 351 -6.35 -22.91 2.83
N LYS A 352 -5.81 -23.81 1.98
CA LYS A 352 -6.56 -24.78 1.15
C LYS A 352 -7.60 -24.15 0.24
N GLN A 353 -7.35 -22.93 -0.24
CA GLN A 353 -8.25 -22.21 -1.15
C GLN A 353 -8.03 -22.59 -2.62
N VAL A 354 -6.85 -23.15 -2.93
CA VAL A 354 -6.45 -23.56 -4.29
C VAL A 354 -5.95 -25.00 -4.29
N ASP A 355 -6.15 -25.72 -5.40
CA ASP A 355 -5.74 -27.11 -5.55
C ASP A 355 -4.52 -27.24 -6.47
N ILE A 356 -3.45 -27.83 -5.93
CA ILE A 356 -2.25 -28.17 -6.71
C ILE A 356 -2.45 -29.56 -7.30
N LYS A 357 -2.65 -29.64 -8.62
CA LYS A 357 -2.65 -30.90 -9.38
C LYS A 357 -1.49 -30.91 -10.39
N PHE A 358 -0.29 -30.69 -9.88
CA PHE A 358 0.93 -30.68 -10.70
C PHE A 358 1.35 -32.10 -11.09
N GLU A 359 0.72 -32.66 -12.13
CA GLU A 359 1.34 -33.74 -12.92
C GLU A 359 2.27 -33.11 -13.97
N VAL A 360 3.53 -32.90 -13.61
CA VAL A 360 4.55 -32.52 -14.60
C VAL A 360 4.82 -33.74 -15.49
N LYS A 361 4.10 -33.82 -16.61
CA LYS A 361 4.58 -34.58 -17.77
C LYS A 361 5.77 -33.84 -18.34
N TYR A 362 6.96 -34.26 -17.93
CA TYR A 362 8.17 -34.03 -18.70
C TYR A 362 8.03 -34.80 -20.02
N ASP A 363 7.45 -34.16 -21.04
CA ASP A 363 7.65 -34.61 -22.41
C ASP A 363 9.13 -34.43 -22.74
N GLU A 364 9.85 -35.56 -22.81
CA GLU A 364 11.24 -35.64 -23.25
C GLU A 364 11.33 -35.22 -24.73
N TYR A 365 11.44 -33.92 -24.97
CA TYR A 365 11.79 -33.40 -26.28
C TYR A 365 13.24 -33.77 -26.63
N LYS A 366 13.35 -34.76 -27.53
CA LYS A 366 14.57 -35.12 -28.27
C LYS A 366 14.94 -34.09 -29.33
#